data_AF-A0A6M3LIS5-F1
#
_entry.id   AF-A0A6M3LIS5-F1
#
_cell.length_a   1.000
_cell.length_b   1.000
_cell.length_c   1.000
_cell.angle_alpha   90.00
_cell.angle_beta   90.00
_cell.angle_gamma   90.00
#
_symmetry.space_group_name_H-M   'P 1'
#
loop_
_entity.id
_entity.type
_entity.pdbx_description
1 polymer ?
#
loop_
_entity_poly.entity_id
_entity_poly.type
_entity_poly.pdbx_seq_one_letter_code
_entity_poly.pdbx_strand_id
1 'polypeptide(L)'
;AIYKNEQRPEDSHETLQRYTKPRIHLKEHDEFIKDLLYLSDTHKIGIGLKKAQALKAIGFDSIYGLCMAAPDEVACAIGIGLPLAKKILTALGRRLEE
;
A
#
# COMPACT_ATOMS: atom_id res chain seq x y z
N ALA A 1 -10.04 45.81 -49.95
CA ALA A 1 -9.15 44.65 -49.99
C ALA A 1 -9.72 43.61 -49.03
N ILE A 2 -10.23 42.49 -49.55
CA ILE A 2 -10.81 41.42 -48.73
C ILE A 2 -9.65 40.49 -48.38
N TYR A 3 -9.31 40.38 -47.09
CA TYR A 3 -8.30 39.44 -46.62
C TYR A 3 -8.75 38.02 -46.97
N LYS A 4 -8.04 37.37 -47.88
CA LYS A 4 -8.20 35.96 -48.18
C LYS A 4 -7.41 35.23 -47.09
N ASN A 5 -8.12 34.61 -46.15
CA ASN A 5 -7.47 33.66 -45.24
C ASN A 5 -7.00 32.49 -46.10
N GLU A 6 -5.75 32.54 -46.52
CA GLU A 6 -5.06 31.44 -47.19
C GLU A 6 -4.75 30.39 -46.13
N GLN A 7 -5.78 29.60 -45.81
CA GLN A 7 -5.58 28.38 -45.05
C GLN A 7 -4.68 27.48 -45.90
N ARG A 8 -3.56 27.07 -45.30
CA ARG A 8 -2.53 26.25 -45.95
C ARG A 8 -3.17 24.99 -46.57
N PRO A 9 -2.81 24.59 -47.81
CA PRO A 9 -3.38 23.42 -48.47
C PRO A 9 -3.19 22.14 -47.64
N GLU A 10 -4.18 21.25 -47.75
CA GLU A 10 -4.39 20.07 -46.89
C GLU A 10 -3.18 19.11 -46.84
N ASP A 11 -2.40 19.07 -47.91
CA ASP A 11 -1.22 18.20 -48.08
C ASP A 11 -0.06 18.51 -47.11
N SER A 12 -0.15 19.61 -46.36
CA SER A 12 0.90 20.07 -45.42
C SER A 12 0.43 20.10 -43.97
N HIS A 13 -0.61 19.34 -43.62
CA HIS A 13 -1.00 19.11 -42.23
C HIS A 13 -0.16 18.01 -41.59
N GLU A 14 1.16 18.25 -41.46
CA GLU A 14 1.93 17.58 -40.41
C GLU A 14 1.44 18.12 -39.07
N THR A 15 0.34 17.56 -38.57
CA THR A 15 -0.04 17.78 -37.18
C THR A 15 1.11 17.26 -36.33
N LEU A 16 1.77 18.16 -35.59
CA LEU A 16 2.74 17.83 -34.56
C LEU A 16 2.15 16.71 -33.71
N GLN A 17 2.64 15.47 -33.90
CA GLN A 17 2.18 14.33 -33.13
C GLN A 17 2.60 14.58 -31.68
N ARG A 18 1.68 15.16 -30.90
CA ARG A 18 1.84 15.33 -29.47
C ARG A 18 1.81 13.94 -28.86
N TYR A 19 2.98 13.35 -28.73
CA TYR A 19 3.16 12.16 -27.92
C TYR A 19 2.85 12.51 -26.46
N THR A 20 1.70 12.03 -25.98
CA THR A 20 1.36 12.08 -24.57
C THR A 20 2.15 10.98 -23.86
N LYS A 21 3.16 11.35 -23.07
CA LYS A 21 3.79 10.42 -22.12
C LYS A 21 2.70 9.93 -21.15
N PRO A 22 2.30 8.65 -21.16
CA PRO A 22 1.44 8.15 -20.10
C PRO A 22 2.19 8.29 -18.78
N ARG A 23 1.68 9.14 -17.87
CA ARG A 23 2.18 9.20 -16.50
C ARG A 23 1.51 8.06 -15.74
N ILE A 24 2.25 6.98 -15.51
CA ILE A 24 1.81 5.90 -14.63
C ILE A 24 1.91 6.41 -13.19
N HIS A 25 0.77 6.72 -12.59
CA HIS A 25 0.70 7.00 -11.16
C HIS A 25 0.69 5.66 -10.42
N LEU A 26 1.85 5.27 -9.89
CA LEU A 26 1.92 4.17 -8.93
C LEU A 26 1.11 4.61 -7.70
N LYS A 27 0.09 3.83 -7.31
CA LYS A 27 -0.64 4.10 -6.07
C LYS A 27 0.38 3.97 -4.93
N GLU A 28 0.44 4.98 -4.07
CA GLU A 28 1.23 4.90 -2.85
C GLU A 28 0.73 3.71 -2.04
N HIS A 29 1.59 2.69 -1.98
CA HIS A 29 1.36 1.55 -1.14
C HIS A 29 1.82 1.91 0.26
N ASP A 30 0.86 2.01 1.14
CA ASP A 30 0.98 2.12 2.59
C ASP A 30 2.18 1.33 3.15
N GLU A 31 3.10 2.05 3.78
CA GLU A 31 4.38 1.52 4.25
C GLU A 31 4.16 0.45 5.32
N PHE A 32 3.25 0.69 6.26
CA PHE A 32 2.90 -0.27 7.31
C PHE A 32 2.41 -1.61 6.77
N ILE A 33 1.59 -1.58 5.71
CA ILE A 33 1.07 -2.80 5.09
C ILE A 33 2.22 -3.57 4.42
N LYS A 34 3.13 -2.87 3.73
CA LYS A 34 4.30 -3.52 3.12
C LYS A 34 5.18 -4.19 4.19
N ASP A 35 5.45 -3.49 5.28
CA ASP A 35 6.29 -4.00 6.36
C ASP A 35 5.69 -5.26 6.99
N LEU A 36 4.37 -5.26 7.21
CA LEU A 36 3.65 -6.44 7.72
C LEU A 36 3.69 -7.63 6.75
N LEU A 37 3.54 -7.38 5.45
CA LEU A 37 3.64 -8.45 4.45
C LEU A 37 5.05 -9.03 4.41
N TYR A 38 6.06 -8.15 4.47
CA TYR A 38 7.46 -8.57 4.52
C TYR A 38 7.74 -9.41 5.77
N LEU A 39 7.36 -8.92 6.96
CA LEU A 39 7.48 -9.64 8.23
C LEU A 39 6.79 -11.01 8.18
N SER A 40 5.61 -11.07 7.57
CA SER A 40 4.87 -12.31 7.43
C SER A 40 5.56 -13.31 6.52
N ASP A 41 6.18 -12.85 5.44
CA ASP A 41 6.90 -13.74 4.52
C ASP A 41 8.23 -14.22 5.13
N THR A 42 8.94 -13.37 5.87
CA THR A 42 10.20 -13.74 6.52
C THR A 42 9.99 -14.74 7.66
N HIS A 43 8.95 -14.56 8.49
CA HIS A 43 8.66 -15.41 9.64
C HIS A 43 7.54 -16.44 9.40
N LYS A 44 7.02 -16.53 8.17
CA LYS A 44 5.95 -17.47 7.77
C LYS A 44 4.71 -17.41 8.69
N ILE A 45 4.28 -16.18 9.03
CA ILE A 45 3.19 -15.92 10.00
C ILE A 45 1.80 -16.12 9.36
N GLY A 46 1.68 -15.95 8.04
CA GLY A 46 0.40 -16.12 7.32
C GLY A 46 -0.52 -14.88 7.39
N ILE A 47 0.08 -13.70 7.37
CA ILE A 47 -0.61 -12.40 7.25
C ILE A 47 -0.61 -12.00 5.78
N GLY A 48 -1.80 -11.98 5.19
CA GLY A 48 -2.01 -11.41 3.85
C GLY A 48 -2.54 -9.98 3.93
N LEU A 49 -2.74 -9.37 2.75
CA LEU A 49 -3.22 -7.99 2.61
C LEU A 49 -4.46 -7.67 3.45
N LYS A 50 -5.46 -8.57 3.47
CA LYS A 50 -6.70 -8.36 4.22
C LYS A 50 -6.48 -8.23 5.73
N LYS A 51 -5.58 -9.04 6.30
CA LYS A 51 -5.26 -9.00 7.73
C LYS A 51 -4.42 -7.78 8.09
N ALA A 52 -3.48 -7.39 7.22
CA ALA A 52 -2.71 -6.16 7.38
C ALA A 52 -3.61 -4.91 7.34
N GLN A 53 -4.57 -4.88 6.42
CA GLN A 53 -5.59 -3.84 6.36
C GLN A 53 -6.49 -3.82 7.59
N ALA A 54 -6.84 -4.99 8.16
CA ALA A 54 -7.61 -5.07 9.39
C ALA A 54 -6.86 -4.49 10.60
N LEU A 55 -5.55 -4.73 10.71
CA LEU A 55 -4.71 -4.11 11.74
C LEU A 55 -4.69 -2.59 11.60
N LYS A 56 -4.54 -2.10 10.36
CA LYS A 56 -4.59 -0.66 10.10
C LYS A 56 -5.95 -0.05 10.42
N ALA A 57 -7.04 -0.76 10.11
CA ALA A 57 -8.40 -0.28 10.41
C ALA A 57 -8.67 -0.11 11.91
N ILE A 58 -7.92 -0.79 12.78
CA ILE A 58 -8.00 -0.63 14.24
C ILE A 58 -7.16 0.55 14.76
N GLY A 59 -6.33 1.14 13.90
CA GLY A 59 -5.51 2.31 14.22
C GLY A 59 -4.02 2.01 14.36
N PHE A 60 -3.55 0.83 13.94
CA PHE A 60 -2.11 0.59 13.84
C PHE A 60 -1.55 1.18 12.55
N ASP A 61 -0.79 2.26 12.68
CA ASP A 61 -0.15 2.96 11.55
C ASP A 61 1.35 2.66 11.39
N SER A 62 1.97 1.97 12.37
CA SER A 62 3.39 1.66 12.34
C SER A 62 3.72 0.35 13.04
N ILE A 63 4.84 -0.27 12.63
CA ILE A 63 5.38 -1.46 13.31
C ILE A 63 5.75 -1.16 14.77
N TYR A 64 6.23 0.05 15.04
CA TYR A 64 6.54 0.48 16.41
C TYR A 64 5.30 0.50 17.29
N GLY A 65 4.20 1.09 16.81
CA GLY A 65 2.92 1.08 17.52
C GLY A 65 2.40 -0.34 17.77
N LEU A 66 2.52 -1.21 16.76
CA LEU A 66 2.14 -2.62 16.88
C LEU A 66 2.99 -3.38 17.92
N CYS A 67 4.29 -3.08 18.03
CA CYS A 67 5.19 -3.72 18.98
C CYS A 67 4.85 -3.36 20.45
N MET A 68 4.40 -2.13 20.69
CA MET A 68 4.00 -1.65 22.02
C MET A 68 2.59 -2.12 22.44
N ALA A 69 1.76 -2.52 21.48
CA ALA A 69 0.37 -2.95 21.73
C ALA A 69 0.29 -4.20 22.61
N ALA A 70 -0.79 -4.35 23.37
CA ALA A 70 -1.07 -5.60 24.08
C ALA A 70 -1.50 -6.71 23.10
N PRO A 71 -1.22 -8.00 23.38
CA PRO A 71 -1.69 -9.11 22.54
C PRO A 71 -3.21 -9.10 22.30
N ASP A 72 -3.98 -8.66 23.31
CA ASP A 72 -5.43 -8.58 23.26
C ASP A 72 -5.91 -7.50 22.28
N GLU A 73 -5.23 -6.35 22.23
CA GLU A 73 -5.54 -5.25 21.31
C GLU A 73 -5.31 -5.68 19.85
N VAL A 74 -4.22 -6.41 19.61
CA VAL A 74 -3.90 -6.95 18.27
C VAL A 74 -4.91 -8.04 17.87
N ALA A 75 -5.40 -8.82 18.84
CA ALA A 75 -6.40 -9.86 18.62
C ALA A 75 -7.82 -9.33 18.36
N CYS A 76 -8.09 -8.04 18.59
CA CYS A 76 -9.35 -7.42 18.18
C CYS A 76 -9.48 -7.31 16.65
N ALA A 77 -8.37 -7.48 15.89
CA ALA A 77 -8.38 -7.41 14.44
C ALA A 77 -9.14 -8.56 13.78
N ILE A 78 -9.95 -8.20 12.78
CA ILE A 78 -10.78 -9.16 12.03
C ILE A 78 -9.88 -10.23 11.41
N GLY A 79 -10.08 -11.48 11.81
CA GLY A 79 -9.31 -12.62 11.32
C GLY A 79 -7.94 -12.81 11.97
N ILE A 80 -7.66 -12.10 13.07
CA ILE A 80 -6.47 -12.27 13.91
C ILE A 80 -6.92 -12.70 15.30
N GLY A 81 -6.73 -13.97 15.65
CA GLY A 81 -6.96 -14.43 17.03
C GLY A 81 -5.73 -14.24 17.91
N LEU A 82 -5.90 -14.45 19.22
CA LEU A 82 -4.81 -14.40 20.22
C LEU A 82 -3.56 -15.19 19.82
N PRO A 83 -3.65 -16.43 19.28
CA PRO A 83 -2.45 -17.16 18.88
C PRO A 83 -1.67 -16.48 17.75
N LEU A 84 -2.37 -15.84 16.82
CA LEU A 84 -1.75 -15.12 15.72
C LEU A 84 -1.16 -13.79 16.19
N ALA A 85 -1.86 -13.07 17.07
CA ALA A 85 -1.38 -11.86 17.71
C ALA A 85 -0.08 -12.12 18.50
N LYS A 86 -0.03 -13.18 19.30
CA LYS A 86 1.20 -13.59 20.00
C LYS A 86 2.34 -13.86 19.01
N LYS A 87 2.08 -14.59 17.92
CA LYS A 87 3.09 -14.86 16.86
C LYS A 87 3.62 -13.60 16.17
N ILE A 88 2.76 -12.62 15.95
CA ILE A 88 3.16 -11.32 15.37
C ILE A 88 4.13 -10.61 16.31
N LEU A 89 3.76 -10.49 17.57
CA LEU A 89 4.58 -9.81 18.57
C LEU A 89 5.91 -10.54 18.83
N THR A 90 5.92 -11.88 18.84
CA THR A 90 7.16 -12.64 18.96
C THR A 90 8.06 -12.50 17.73
N ALA A 91 7.50 -12.42 16.52
CA ALA A 91 8.26 -12.13 15.32
C ALA A 91 8.90 -10.73 15.33
N LEU A 92 8.26 -9.77 16.00
CA LEU A 92 8.83 -8.44 16.27
C LEU A 92 9.88 -8.43 17.39
N GLY A 93 10.25 -9.59 17.92
CA GLY A 93 11.28 -9.75 18.95
C GLY A 93 10.77 -9.62 20.39
N ARG A 94 9.45 -9.54 20.59
CA ARG A 94 8.87 -9.41 21.92
C ARG A 94 8.82 -10.75 22.63
N ARG A 95 9.32 -10.81 23.87
CA ARG A 95 9.16 -11.97 24.74
C ARG A 95 7.83 -11.84 25.46
N LEU A 96 6.87 -12.68 25.08
CA LEU A 96 5.62 -12.82 25.79
C LEU A 96 5.78 -13.97 26.78
N GLU A 97 5.54 -13.70 28.05
CA GLU A 97 5.42 -14.74 29.07
C GLU A 97 4.16 -15.58 28.76
N GLU A 98 4.25 -16.90 28.97
CA GLU A 98 3.24 -17.87 28.52
C GLU A 98 1.87 -17.68 29.17
#